data_AF-A0A7K9QG40-F1
#
_entry.id   AF-A0A7K9QG40-F1
#
_cell.length_a   1.000
_cell.length_b   1.000
_cell.length_c   1.000
_cell.angle_alpha   90.00
_cell.angle_beta   90.00
_cell.angle_gamma   90.00
#
_symmetry.space_group_name_H-M   'P 1'
#
loop_
_entity.id
_entity.type
_entity.pdbx_description
1 polymer ?
#
loop_
_entity_poly.entity_id
_entity_poly.type
_entity_poly.pdbx_seq_one_letter_code
_entity_poly.pdbx_strand_id
1 'polypeptide(L)'
;LLSSVDPKFLKLTQEDERIYEEFRGTFQNLRVDVLDPEELKSEPAKAKWRPFCLRFQGLVEDFNFGTLLRLDSRGEYSEENTILG
;
A
#
# COMPACT_ATOMS: atom_id res chain seq x y z
N LEU A 1 -8.27 -6.35 -14.81
CA LEU A 1 -8.55 -5.08 -14.10
C LEU A 1 -7.71 -3.95 -14.68
N LEU A 2 -6.39 -3.90 -14.41
CA LEU A 2 -5.50 -2.88 -14.97
C LEU A 2 -5.38 -2.92 -16.51
N SER A 3 -5.59 -4.09 -17.12
CA SER A 3 -5.62 -4.26 -18.58
C SER A 3 -6.99 -3.96 -19.21
N SER A 4 -8.00 -3.68 -18.39
CA SER A 4 -9.41 -3.65 -18.81
C SER A 4 -10.02 -2.26 -18.71
N VAL A 5 -9.51 -1.40 -17.83
CA VAL A 5 -9.98 -0.04 -17.58
C VAL A 5 -8.77 0.84 -17.27
N ASP A 6 -8.80 2.11 -17.67
CA ASP A 6 -7.76 3.06 -17.29
C ASP A 6 -7.68 3.13 -15.74
N PRO A 7 -6.53 2.77 -15.14
CA PRO A 7 -6.37 2.70 -13.70
C PRO A 7 -6.68 4.01 -12.97
N LYS A 8 -6.61 5.16 -13.66
CA LYS A 8 -6.93 6.46 -13.07
C LYS A 8 -8.36 6.55 -12.52
N PHE A 9 -9.28 5.77 -13.08
CA PHE A 9 -10.68 5.73 -12.65
C PHE A 9 -10.99 4.59 -11.67
N LEU A 10 -10.00 3.73 -11.39
CA LEU A 10 -10.16 2.66 -10.42
C LEU A 10 -10.17 3.26 -9.02
N LYS A 11 -11.30 3.12 -8.32
CA LYS A 11 -11.44 3.43 -6.90
C LYS A 11 -11.47 2.11 -6.12
N LEU A 12 -10.61 1.99 -5.13
CA LEU A 12 -10.52 0.81 -4.27
C LEU A 12 -11.48 0.94 -3.09
N THR A 13 -11.61 2.15 -2.54
CA THR A 13 -12.48 2.48 -1.41
C THR A 13 -13.09 3.88 -1.58
N GLN A 14 -14.07 4.22 -0.75
CA GLN A 14 -14.59 5.58 -0.66
C GLN A 14 -13.59 6.56 -0.03
N GLU A 15 -12.58 6.04 0.70
CA GLU A 15 -11.60 6.82 1.44
C GLU A 15 -10.27 7.02 0.68
N ASP A 16 -10.17 6.63 -0.59
CA ASP A 16 -8.92 6.60 -1.36
C ASP A 16 -8.14 7.93 -1.33
N GLU A 17 -8.84 9.06 -1.45
CA GLU A 17 -8.23 10.39 -1.44
C GLU A 17 -7.63 10.71 -0.07
N ARG A 18 -8.37 10.43 1.00
CA ARG A 18 -7.89 10.61 2.37
C ARG A 18 -6.74 9.67 2.71
N ILE A 19 -6.83 8.41 2.28
CA ILE A 19 -5.74 7.43 2.44
C ILE A 19 -4.48 7.95 1.75
N TYR A 20 -4.60 8.45 0.52
CA TYR A 20 -3.47 8.98 -0.24
C TYR A 20 -2.83 10.21 0.42
N GLU A 21 -3.65 11.16 0.90
CA GLU A 21 -3.17 12.35 1.61
C GLU A 21 -2.42 11.99 2.89
N GLU A 22 -3.01 11.15 3.74
CA GLU A 22 -2.39 10.68 4.99
C GLU A 22 -1.13 9.86 4.73
N PHE A 23 -1.14 9.04 3.68
CA PHE A 23 0.01 8.24 3.25
C PHE A 23 1.16 9.17 2.83
N ARG A 24 0.90 10.16 1.98
CA ARG A 24 1.92 11.12 1.55
C ARG A 24 2.38 12.02 2.69
N GLY A 25 1.52 12.33 3.67
CA GLY A 25 1.92 13.05 4.89
C GLY A 25 2.84 12.23 5.80
N THR A 26 2.56 10.93 5.96
CA THR A 26 3.28 10.03 6.88
C THR A 26 4.57 9.47 6.26
N PHE A 27 4.52 9.12 4.98
CA PHE A 27 5.57 8.45 4.22
C PHE A 27 6.07 9.32 3.06
N GLN A 28 6.36 10.59 3.34
CA GLN A 28 6.74 11.61 2.35
C GLN A 28 7.85 11.19 1.39
N ASN A 29 8.85 10.46 1.90
CA ASN A 29 10.03 10.06 1.13
C ASN A 29 9.93 8.62 0.58
N LEU A 30 8.84 7.90 0.84
CA LEU A 30 8.70 6.53 0.39
C LEU A 30 8.52 6.50 -1.13
N ARG A 31 9.43 5.81 -1.80
CA ARG A 31 9.36 5.56 -3.24
C ARG A 31 8.34 4.48 -3.52
N VAL A 32 7.33 4.81 -4.31
CA VAL A 32 6.21 3.89 -4.63
C VAL A 32 6.45 3.10 -5.91
N ASP A 33 7.45 3.48 -6.70
CA ASP A 33 7.80 2.81 -7.95
C ASP A 33 8.62 1.54 -7.69
N VAL A 34 9.53 1.61 -6.71
CA VAL A 34 10.33 0.49 -6.19
C VAL A 34 10.41 0.60 -4.66
N LEU A 35 9.92 -0.43 -3.97
CA LEU A 35 9.84 -0.51 -2.52
C LEU A 35 10.98 -1.38 -1.96
N ASP A 36 11.59 -0.92 -0.87
CA ASP A 36 12.49 -1.73 -0.06
C ASP A 36 11.68 -2.55 0.95
N PRO A 37 11.78 -3.89 0.96
CA PRO A 37 11.13 -4.75 1.96
C PRO A 37 11.42 -4.35 3.41
N GLU A 38 12.60 -3.80 3.71
CA GLU A 38 12.97 -3.38 5.07
C GLU A 38 12.18 -2.14 5.51
N GLU A 39 11.80 -1.25 4.60
CA GLU A 39 10.93 -0.10 4.87
C GLU A 39 9.46 -0.49 5.12
N LEU A 40 9.12 -1.77 4.93
CA LEU A 40 7.80 -2.33 5.14
C LEU A 40 7.76 -3.33 6.30
N LYS A 41 8.79 -4.18 6.44
CA LYS A 41 8.79 -5.34 7.35
C LYS A 41 9.71 -5.21 8.56
N SER A 42 10.64 -4.26 8.58
CA SER A 42 11.47 -4.05 9.78
C SER A 42 10.61 -3.64 10.98
N GLU A 43 11.06 -3.90 12.21
CA GLU A 43 10.30 -3.51 13.39
C GLU A 43 10.02 -1.99 13.48
N PRO A 44 10.97 -1.09 13.15
CA PRO A 44 10.71 0.34 13.06
C PRO A 44 9.67 0.68 11.98
N ALA A 45 9.74 0.02 10.81
CA ALA A 45 8.75 0.21 9.75
C ALA A 45 7.36 -0.18 10.22
N LYS A 46 7.20 -1.38 10.79
CA LYS A 46 5.91 -1.85 11.32
C LYS A 46 5.37 -0.94 12.41
N ALA A 47 6.23 -0.40 13.28
CA ALA A 47 5.82 0.57 14.31
C ALA A 47 5.26 1.87 13.71
N LYS A 48 5.68 2.24 12.50
CA LYS A 48 5.13 3.39 11.75
C LYS A 48 3.87 3.03 10.95
N TRP A 49 3.84 1.85 10.32
CA TRP A 49 2.70 1.38 9.52
C TRP A 49 1.46 1.06 10.35
N ARG A 50 1.61 0.43 11.52
CA ARG A 50 0.48 0.07 12.40
C ARG A 50 -0.45 1.26 12.74
N PRO A 51 0.05 2.38 13.29
CA PRO A 51 -0.80 3.52 13.60
C PRO A 51 -1.37 4.20 12.35
N PHE A 52 -0.72 4.10 11.19
CA PHE A 52 -1.30 4.56 9.92
C PHE A 52 -2.53 3.70 9.54
N CYS A 53 -2.40 2.38 9.52
CA CYS A 53 -3.52 1.48 9.16
C CYS A 53 -4.70 1.60 10.14
N LEU A 54 -4.41 1.72 11.44
CA LEU A 54 -5.45 1.85 12.48
C LEU A 54 -6.30 3.11 12.35
N ARG A 55 -5.85 4.17 11.65
CA ARG A 55 -6.67 5.36 11.37
C ARG A 55 -7.90 5.06 10.53
N PHE A 56 -7.85 3.97 9.76
CA PHE A 56 -8.91 3.55 8.86
C PHE A 56 -9.74 2.39 9.43
N GLN A 57 -9.47 1.97 10.66
CA GLN A 57 -10.26 0.94 11.33
C GLN A 57 -11.72 1.42 11.47
N GLY A 58 -12.65 0.62 10.95
CA GLY A 58 -14.08 0.95 10.94
C GLY A 58 -14.51 1.92 9.83
N LEU A 59 -13.57 2.43 9.03
CA LEU A 59 -13.84 3.21 7.81
C LEU A 59 -13.63 2.36 6.55
N VAL A 60 -12.56 1.55 6.57
CA VAL A 60 -12.28 0.53 5.56
C VAL A 60 -12.58 -0.82 6.20
N GLU A 61 -13.56 -1.54 5.66
CA GLU A 61 -14.07 -2.81 6.20
C GLU A 61 -12.95 -3.84 6.35
N ASP A 62 -12.12 -3.98 5.31
CA ASP A 62 -11.05 -4.97 5.20
C ASP A 62 -9.65 -4.36 5.38
N PHE A 63 -9.49 -3.37 6.27
CA PHE A 63 -8.22 -2.64 6.45
C PHE A 63 -7.01 -3.52 6.83
N ASN A 64 -7.24 -4.75 7.30
CA ASN A 64 -6.23 -5.73 7.70
C ASN A 64 -6.22 -6.99 6.82
N PHE A 65 -6.86 -6.95 5.65
CA PHE A 65 -6.88 -8.06 4.72
C PHE A 65 -5.53 -8.23 4.00
N GLY A 66 -4.94 -9.42 4.15
CA GLY A 66 -3.64 -9.73 3.58
C GLY A 66 -3.68 -9.69 2.05
N THR A 67 -2.87 -8.81 1.45
CA THR A 67 -2.85 -8.60 0.00
C THR A 67 -1.44 -8.77 -0.56
N LEU A 68 -1.33 -9.27 -1.79
CA LEU A 68 -0.05 -9.36 -2.50
C LEU A 68 0.33 -8.02 -3.10
N LEU A 69 1.48 -7.49 -2.67
CA LEU A 69 2.05 -6.23 -3.14
C LEU A 69 3.32 -6.50 -3.95
N ARG A 70 3.43 -5.85 -5.11
CA ARG A 70 4.67 -5.87 -5.91
C ARG A 70 5.68 -4.88 -5.34
N LEU A 71 6.95 -5.28 -5.26
CA LEU A 71 8.05 -4.43 -4.81
C LEU A 71 8.46 -3.43 -5.89
N ASP A 72 8.63 -3.89 -7.14
CA ASP A 72 8.77 -3.05 -8.33
C ASP A 72 7.48 -3.05 -9.12
N SER A 73 6.88 -1.87 -9.25
CA SER A 73 5.62 -1.63 -9.97
C SER A 73 5.67 -1.98 -11.47
N ARG A 74 6.86 -2.03 -12.06
CA ARG A 74 7.10 -2.33 -13.47
C ARG A 74 7.28 -3.82 -13.73
N GLY A 75 7.56 -4.60 -12.69
CA GLY A 75 7.72 -6.05 -12.77
C GLY A 75 6.39 -6.81 -12.66
N GLU A 76 6.42 -8.08 -13.03
CA GLU A 76 5.30 -9.00 -12.81
C GLU A 76 5.28 -9.50 -11.35
N TYR A 77 4.20 -10.18 -10.97
CA TYR A 77 4.17 -10.92 -9.71
C TYR A 77 5.09 -12.15 -9.80
N SER A 78 6.13 -12.15 -8.96
CA SER A 78 7.07 -13.26 -8.79
C SER A 78 7.48 -13.38 -7.32
N GLU A 79 8.13 -14.48 -6.94
CA GLU A 79 8.61 -14.68 -5.55
C GLU A 79 9.56 -13.57 -5.10
N GLU A 80 10.46 -13.14 -5.99
CA GLU A 80 11.43 -12.06 -5.74
C GLU A 80 10.82 -10.65 -5.74
N ASN A 81 9.68 -10.46 -6.43
CA ASN A 81 9.05 -9.15 -6.59
C ASN A 81 7.75 -8.99 -5.81
N THR A 82 7.38 -9.94 -4.94
CA THR A 82 6.08 -9.93 -4.24
C THR A 82 6.24 -10.13 -2.75
N ILE A 83 5.47 -9.37 -1.97
CA ILE A 83 5.32 -9.58 -0.54
C ILE A 83 3.84 -9.66 -0.14
N LEU A 84 3.58 -10.32 0.99
CA LEU A 84 2.31 -10.19 1.70
C LEU A 84 2.34 -8.94 2.57
N GLY A 85 1.38 -8.04 2.35
CA GLY A 85 1.11 -6.84 3.15
C GLY A 85 0.06 -7.06 4.23
#